data_AF-A0A382HB67-F1
#
_entry.id   AF-A0A382HB67-F1
#
_cell.length_a   1.000
_cell.length_b   1.000
_cell.length_c   1.000
_cell.angle_alpha   90.00
_cell.angle_beta   90.00
_cell.angle_gamma   90.00
#
_symmetry.space_group_name_H-M   'P 1'
#
loop_
_entity.id
_entity.type
_entity.pdbx_description
1 polymer ?
#
loop_
_entity_poly.entity_id
_entity_poly.type
_entity_poly.pdbx_seq_one_letter_code
_entity_poly.pdbx_strand_id
1 'polypeptide(L)'
;MSFYIKSLFFAIPTFTILIIIEAIVAKRKGLQINRAADVVTSLSSGLTKTIRDGIKFSFTIIGYSWLVTHITIYKLEPVWLAVIIAFVVQDFTGYCMHRLKHRV
;
A
#
# COMPACT_ATOMS: atom_id res chain seq x y z
N MET A 1 -4.33 5.78 -16.35
CA MET A 1 -3.71 4.85 -15.39
C MET A 1 -3.02 5.66 -14.30
N SER A 2 -3.44 5.53 -13.03
CA SER A 2 -2.77 6.17 -11.88
C SER A 2 -1.27 5.83 -11.89
N PHE A 3 -0.40 6.79 -11.55
CA PHE A 3 1.05 6.58 -11.42
C PHE A 3 1.36 5.31 -10.62
N TYR A 4 0.62 5.10 -9.53
CA TYR A 4 0.68 3.90 -8.71
C TYR A 4 0.55 2.60 -9.51
N ILE A 5 -0.49 2.47 -10.33
CA ILE A 5 -0.74 1.26 -11.12
C ILE A 5 0.39 1.04 -12.13
N LYS A 6 0.85 2.10 -12.80
CA LYS A 6 1.98 2.00 -13.74
C LYS A 6 3.24 1.50 -13.02
N SER A 7 3.57 2.06 -11.87
CA SER A 7 4.73 1.65 -11.09
C SER A 7 4.65 0.19 -10.64
N LEU A 8 3.47 -0.31 -10.27
CA LEU A 8 3.29 -1.72 -9.89
C LEU A 8 3.60 -2.69 -11.05
N PHE A 9 3.19 -2.35 -12.27
CA PHE A 9 3.46 -3.17 -13.46
C PHE A 9 4.96 -3.31 -13.76
N PHE A 10 5.79 -2.33 -13.37
CA PHE A 10 7.25 -2.44 -13.50
C PHE A 10 7.90 -3.06 -12.27
N ALA A 11 7.44 -2.69 -11.07
CA ALA A 11 8.03 -3.13 -9.81
C ALA A 11 7.86 -4.64 -9.57
N ILE A 12 6.66 -5.19 -9.79
CA ILE A 12 6.37 -6.61 -9.51
C ILE A 12 7.25 -7.54 -10.37
N PRO A 13 7.34 -7.39 -11.71
CA PRO A 13 8.20 -8.23 -12.52
C PRO A 13 9.68 -8.07 -12.17
N THR A 14 10.13 -6.84 -11.92
CA THR A 14 11.53 -6.57 -11.55
C THR A 14 11.91 -7.28 -10.25
N PHE A 15 11.08 -7.16 -9.20
CA PHE A 15 11.30 -7.87 -7.95
C PHE A 15 11.25 -9.40 -8.12
N THR A 16 10.33 -9.90 -8.95
CA THR A 16 10.23 -11.33 -9.23
C THR A 16 11.50 -11.86 -9.88
N ILE A 17 12.06 -11.14 -10.87
CA ILE A 17 13.32 -11.49 -11.52
C ILE A 17 14.46 -11.50 -10.49
N LEU A 18 14.55 -10.48 -9.63
CA LEU A 18 15.58 -10.41 -8.59
C LEU A 18 15.51 -11.59 -7.60
N ILE A 19 14.31 -11.97 -7.15
CA ILE A 19 14.10 -13.12 -6.26
C ILE A 19 14.54 -14.43 -6.95
N ILE A 20 14.25 -14.59 -8.25
CA ILE A 20 14.69 -15.76 -9.02
C ILE A 20 16.22 -15.79 -9.12
N ILE A 21 16.87 -14.65 -9.41
CA ILE A 21 18.33 -14.55 -9.48
C ILE A 21 18.95 -14.93 -8.13
N GLU A 22 18.42 -14.38 -7.03
CA GLU A 22 18.87 -14.70 -5.68
C GLU A 22 18.74 -16.20 -5.38
N ALA A 23 17.61 -16.82 -5.74
CA ALA A 23 17.40 -18.26 -5.55
C ALA A 23 18.42 -19.12 -6.35
N ILE A 24 18.74 -18.72 -7.57
CA ILE A 24 19.76 -19.40 -8.40
C ILE A 24 21.15 -19.26 -7.78
N VAL A 25 21.53 -18.06 -7.34
CA VAL A 25 22.83 -17.79 -6.72
C VAL A 25 22.97 -18.55 -5.39
N ALA A 26 21.93 -18.55 -4.55
CA ALA A 26 21.91 -19.28 -3.29
C ALA A 26 22.10 -20.79 -3.52
N LYS A 27 21.39 -21.35 -4.53
CA LYS A 27 21.54 -22.76 -4.92
C LYS A 27 22.96 -23.09 -5.40
N ARG A 28 23.57 -22.22 -6.23
CA ARG A 28 24.95 -22.41 -6.72
C ARG A 28 26.00 -22.34 -5.61
N LYS A 29 25.77 -21.54 -4.57
CA LYS A 29 26.67 -21.42 -3.41
C LYS A 29 26.43 -22.48 -2.33
N GLY A 30 25.43 -23.36 -2.49
CA GLY A 30 25.07 -24.35 -1.47
C GLY A 30 24.51 -23.74 -0.17
N LEU A 31 24.11 -22.47 -0.20
CA LEU A 31 23.60 -21.75 0.97
C LEU A 31 22.07 -21.88 1.02
N GLN A 32 21.55 -22.40 2.14
CA GLN A 32 20.11 -22.44 2.43
C GLN A 32 19.66 -21.09 3.01
N ILE A 33 19.62 -20.05 2.18
CA ILE A 33 19.14 -18.71 2.58
C ILE A 33 17.61 -18.64 2.47
N ASN A 34 17.06 -19.22 1.40
CA ASN A 34 15.65 -19.13 1.05
C ASN A 34 14.88 -20.33 1.62
N ARG A 35 14.43 -20.24 2.87
CA ARG A 35 13.50 -21.23 3.43
C ARG A 35 12.17 -21.11 2.69
N ALA A 36 11.69 -22.21 2.08
CA ALA A 36 10.49 -22.20 1.26
C ALA A 36 9.26 -21.61 1.99
N ALA A 37 9.10 -21.93 3.28
CA ALA A 37 8.03 -21.41 4.12
C ALA A 37 8.08 -19.87 4.26
N ASP A 38 9.26 -19.29 4.42
CA ASP A 38 9.44 -17.85 4.62
C ASP A 38 9.19 -17.07 3.32
N VAL A 39 9.63 -17.63 2.19
CA VAL A 39 9.38 -17.08 0.85
C VAL A 39 7.88 -17.10 0.53
N VAL A 40 7.20 -18.22 0.75
CA VAL A 40 5.75 -18.35 0.49
C VAL A 40 4.95 -17.40 1.37
N THR A 41 5.28 -17.33 2.67
CA THR A 41 4.60 -16.42 3.61
C THR A 41 4.80 -14.95 3.21
N SER A 42 6.03 -14.58 2.84
CA SER A 42 6.37 -13.21 2.46
C SER A 42 5.68 -12.79 1.16
N LEU A 43 5.72 -13.65 0.13
CA LEU A 43 5.05 -13.39 -1.15
C LEU A 43 3.54 -13.32 -1.01
N SER A 44 2.94 -14.24 -0.24
CA SER A 44 1.49 -14.25 0.02
C SER A 44 1.06 -12.99 0.76
N SER A 45 1.78 -12.59 1.81
CA SER A 45 1.55 -11.34 2.54
C SER A 45 1.66 -10.10 1.63
N GLY A 46 2.69 -10.05 0.78
CA GLY A 46 2.88 -8.97 -0.20
C GLY A 46 1.75 -8.87 -1.21
N LEU A 47 1.28 -10.01 -1.72
CA LEU A 47 0.14 -10.08 -2.63
C LEU A 47 -1.15 -9.63 -1.95
N THR A 48 -1.45 -10.14 -0.75
CA THR A 48 -2.62 -9.73 0.04
C THR A 48 -2.60 -8.24 0.33
N LYS A 49 -1.45 -7.67 0.69
CA LYS A 49 -1.31 -6.22 0.91
C LYS A 49 -1.63 -5.43 -0.36
N THR A 50 -1.08 -5.84 -1.50
CA THR A 50 -1.29 -5.18 -2.79
C THR A 50 -2.77 -5.21 -3.20
N ILE A 51 -3.44 -6.35 -3.06
CA ILE A 51 -4.88 -6.50 -3.33
C ILE A 51 -5.69 -5.62 -2.37
N ARG A 52 -5.41 -5.70 -1.07
CA ARG A 52 -6.10 -4.89 -0.04
C ARG A 52 -6.00 -3.40 -0.33
N ASP A 53 -4.82 -2.92 -0.70
CA ASP A 53 -4.60 -1.50 -0.99
C ASP A 53 -5.26 -1.09 -2.31
N GLY A 54 -5.29 -1.97 -3.32
CA GLY A 54 -6.08 -1.78 -4.53
C GLY A 54 -7.58 -1.63 -4.26
N ILE A 55 -8.16 -2.50 -3.44
CA ILE A 55 -9.58 -2.44 -3.05
C ILE A 55 -9.89 -1.13 -2.32
N LYS A 56 -9.05 -0.73 -1.35
CA LYS A 56 -9.22 0.56 -0.66
C LYS A 56 -9.21 1.73 -1.63
N PHE A 57 -8.31 1.73 -2.60
CA PHE A 57 -8.21 2.80 -3.59
C PHE A 57 -9.46 2.87 -4.47
N SER A 58 -9.94 1.72 -4.95
CA SER A 58 -11.20 1.63 -5.72
C SER A 58 -12.40 2.12 -4.92
N PHE A 59 -12.53 1.67 -3.67
CA PHE A 59 -13.60 2.12 -2.77
C PHE A 59 -13.52 3.63 -2.49
N THR A 60 -12.31 4.16 -2.30
CA THR A 60 -12.10 5.59 -2.07
C THR A 60 -12.50 6.41 -3.29
N ILE A 61 -12.08 6.04 -4.50
CA ILE A 61 -12.43 6.81 -5.71
C ILE A 61 -13.93 6.81 -5.96
N ILE A 62 -14.57 5.64 -5.89
CA ILE A 62 -16.00 5.50 -6.18
C ILE A 62 -16.82 6.17 -5.05
N GLY A 63 -16.46 5.90 -3.79
CA GLY A 63 -17.14 6.42 -2.63
C GLY A 63 -16.99 7.93 -2.49
N TYR A 64 -15.84 8.50 -2.84
CA TYR A 64 -15.58 9.94 -2.71
C TYR A 64 -16.53 10.77 -3.55
N SER A 65 -16.79 10.40 -4.80
CA SER A 65 -17.71 11.14 -5.68
C SER A 65 -19.14 11.18 -5.11
N TRP A 66 -19.61 10.07 -4.55
CA TRP A 66 -20.93 10.01 -3.90
C TRP A 66 -20.96 10.85 -2.62
N LEU A 67 -19.91 10.76 -1.81
CA LEU A 67 -19.77 11.44 -0.52
C LEU A 67 -19.70 12.96 -0.72
N VAL A 68 -18.94 13.44 -1.71
CA VAL A 68 -18.90 14.88 -2.03
C VAL A 68 -20.27 15.40 -2.48
N THR A 69 -21.04 14.60 -3.21
CA THR A 69 -22.34 15.06 -3.73
C THR A 69 -23.40 15.15 -2.63
N HIS A 70 -23.40 14.23 -1.66
CA HIS A 70 -24.48 14.11 -0.67
C HIS A 70 -24.11 14.58 0.75
N ILE A 71 -22.82 14.58 1.10
CA ILE A 71 -22.35 14.78 2.49
C ILE A 71 -21.49 16.05 2.63
N THR A 72 -21.20 16.77 1.55
CA THR A 72 -20.45 18.03 1.65
C THR A 72 -21.25 19.11 2.37
N ILE A 73 -20.86 19.41 3.60
CA ILE A 73 -21.43 20.49 4.41
C ILE A 73 -20.74 21.84 4.09
N TYR A 74 -19.44 21.80 3.79
CA TYR A 74 -18.64 23.00 3.52
C TYR A 74 -17.58 22.71 2.45
N LYS A 75 -17.47 23.61 1.47
CA LYS A 75 -16.41 23.57 0.46
C LYS A 75 -15.31 24.53 0.86
N LEU A 76 -14.12 23.98 1.10
CA LEU A 76 -12.93 24.75 1.48
C LEU A 76 -12.22 25.23 0.21
N GLU A 77 -12.32 26.52 -0.10
CA GLU A 77 -11.94 27.06 -1.41
C GLU A 77 -10.46 27.49 -1.60
N PRO A 78 -9.56 27.41 -0.59
CA PRO A 78 -8.13 27.31 -0.88
C PRO A 78 -7.66 25.85 -0.81
N VAL A 79 -7.25 25.30 -1.95
CA VAL A 79 -6.66 23.94 -2.01
C VAL A 79 -5.46 23.81 -1.07
N TRP A 80 -4.63 24.84 -0.95
CA TRP A 80 -3.47 24.82 -0.04
C TRP A 80 -3.89 24.65 1.43
N LEU A 81 -4.98 25.31 1.84
CA LEU A 81 -5.52 25.19 3.19
C LEU A 81 -6.14 23.79 3.40
N ALA A 82 -6.79 23.24 2.36
CA ALA A 82 -7.28 21.87 2.38
C ALA A 82 -6.15 20.85 2.54
N VAL A 83 -5.00 21.08 1.90
CA VAL A 83 -3.81 20.23 2.04
C VAL A 83 -3.26 20.27 3.46
N ILE A 84 -3.18 21.45 4.08
CA ILE A 84 -2.72 21.59 5.48
C ILE A 84 -3.66 20.84 6.43
N ILE A 85 -4.97 21.03 6.29
CA ILE A 85 -5.94 20.34 7.14
C ILE A 85 -5.89 18.83 6.91
N ALA A 86 -5.83 18.38 5.65
CA ALA A 86 -5.71 16.97 5.32
C ALA A 86 -4.42 16.35 5.91
N PHE A 87 -3.31 17.07 5.91
CA PHE A 87 -2.06 16.64 6.52
C PHE A 87 -2.22 16.44 8.04
N VAL A 88 -2.79 17.43 8.74
CA VAL A 88 -3.02 17.33 10.21
C VAL A 88 -3.96 16.18 10.55
N VAL A 89 -5.06 16.01 9.79
CA VAL A 89 -6.02 14.92 10.00
C VAL A 89 -5.38 13.55 9.74
N GLN A 90 -4.55 13.44 8.69
CA GLN A 90 -3.86 12.21 8.34
C GLN A 90 -2.84 11.82 9.43
N ASP A 91 -2.07 12.78 9.95
CA ASP A 91 -1.13 12.56 11.04
C ASP A 91 -1.84 12.11 12.31
N PHE A 92 -2.91 12.82 12.69
CA PHE A 92 -3.72 12.47 13.86
C PHE A 92 -4.34 11.07 13.74
N THR A 93 -4.85 10.71 12.57
CA THR A 93 -5.38 9.36 12.30
C THR A 93 -4.28 8.31 12.43
N GLY A 94 -3.08 8.60 11.91
CA GLY A 94 -1.90 7.77 12.06
C GLY A 94 -1.55 7.53 13.53
N TYR A 95 -1.51 8.60 14.33
CA TYR A 95 -1.27 8.53 15.77
C TYR A 95 -2.33 7.69 16.50
N CYS A 96 -3.61 7.91 16.20
CA CYS A 96 -4.71 7.15 16.79
C CYS A 96 -4.59 5.65 16.45
N MET A 97 -4.35 5.32 15.19
CA MET A 97 -4.15 3.93 14.77
C MET A 97 -2.92 3.30 15.42
N HIS A 98 -1.83 4.03 15.54
CA HIS A 98 -0.62 3.56 16.22
C HIS A 98 -0.92 3.27 17.70
N ARG A 99 -1.53 4.23 18.40
CA ARG A 99 -1.92 4.08 19.81
C ARG A 99 -2.89 2.90 20.01
N LEU A 100 -3.89 2.74 19.15
CA LEU A 100 -4.85 1.63 19.23
C LEU A 100 -4.19 0.27 18.99
N LYS A 101 -3.20 0.19 18.09
CA LYS A 101 -2.44 -1.05 17.83
C LYS A 101 -1.47 -1.40 18.96
N HIS A 102 -0.98 -0.40 19.70
CA HIS A 102 -0.12 -0.59 20.85
C HIS A 102 -0.87 -0.79 22.17
N ARG A 103 -2.20 -0.62 22.17
CA ARG A 103 -3.05 -1.14 23.25
C ARG A 103 -3.57 -2.53 22.86
N VAL A 104 -2.86 -3.54 23.33
CA VAL A 104 -3.41 -4.87 23.61
C VAL A 104 -3.77 -4.91 25.08
#